data_AF-A0A418TAR3-F1
#
_entry.id   AF-A0A418TAR3-F1
#
_cell.length_a   1.000
_cell.length_b   1.000
_cell.length_c   1.000
_cell.angle_alpha   90.00
_cell.angle_beta   90.00
_cell.angle_gamma   90.00
#
_symmetry.space_group_name_H-M   'P 1'
#
loop_
_entity.id
_entity.type
_entity.pdbx_description
1 polymer ?
#
loop_
_entity_poly.entity_id
_entity_poly.type
_entity_poly.pdbx_seq_one_letter_code
_entity_poly.pdbx_strand_id
1 'polypeptide(L)'
;MKKFAYLSIILVIAVAAYFLYQFHRPIAIEQTYQGIVYDNDNSFTAQDSVYIKGELSRFLFGSDSIKGTLTAGERTYDIHLKKDRHYYFAVLTELKESHVTSIGSMYLTIDFNHIWLQLKDYSVHYPVDHGYFVNGAATIEEANEIVKNLLEKPFE
;
A
#
# COMPACT_ATOMS: atom_id res chain seq x y z
N MET A 1 6.16 52.30 10.79
CA MET A 1 5.04 51.33 10.87
C MET A 1 4.94 50.43 9.63
N LYS A 2 4.82 50.95 8.40
CA LYS A 2 4.71 50.12 7.18
C LYS A 2 5.86 49.09 7.00
N LYS A 3 7.11 49.46 7.30
CA LYS A 3 8.28 48.56 7.23
C LYS A 3 8.17 47.34 8.17
N PHE A 4 7.61 47.51 9.35
CA PHE A 4 7.37 46.41 10.29
C PHE A 4 6.25 45.49 9.79
N ALA A 5 5.19 46.05 9.18
CA ALA A 5 4.14 45.25 8.56
C ALA A 5 4.65 44.39 7.38
N TYR A 6 5.53 44.93 6.53
CA TYR A 6 6.15 44.14 5.45
C TYR A 6 7.04 43.01 5.99
N LEU A 7 7.83 43.27 7.03
CA LEU A 7 8.64 42.24 7.70
C LEU A 7 7.77 41.12 8.28
N SER A 8 6.64 41.46 8.91
CA SER A 8 5.69 40.47 9.44
C SER A 8 5.06 39.62 8.33
N ILE A 9 4.69 40.22 7.19
CA ILE A 9 4.12 39.48 6.05
C ILE A 9 5.14 38.51 5.45
N ILE A 10 6.39 38.97 5.26
CA ILE A 10 7.47 38.13 4.74
C ILE A 10 7.74 36.94 5.68
N LEU A 11 7.72 37.18 7.00
CA LEU A 11 7.92 36.13 7.99
C LEU A 11 6.80 35.06 7.90
N VAL A 12 5.55 35.47 7.79
CA VAL A 12 4.41 34.54 7.64
C VAL A 12 4.54 33.72 6.36
N ILE A 13 4.91 34.34 5.24
CA ILE A 13 5.12 33.63 3.97
C ILE A 13 6.28 32.63 4.08
N ALA A 14 7.38 33.02 4.71
CA ALA A 14 8.53 32.13 4.90
C ALA A 14 8.18 30.91 5.77
N VAL A 15 7.43 31.13 6.86
CA VAL A 15 6.93 30.05 7.73
C VAL A 15 5.97 29.14 6.96
N ALA A 16 5.02 29.69 6.22
CA ALA A 16 4.10 28.91 5.39
C ALA A 16 4.85 28.07 4.34
N ALA A 17 5.83 28.66 3.64
CA ALA A 17 6.65 27.97 2.65
C ALA A 17 7.46 26.82 3.28
N TYR A 18 8.00 27.02 4.48
CA TYR A 18 8.71 25.97 5.22
C TYR A 18 7.79 24.81 5.59
N PHE A 19 6.58 25.10 6.10
CA PHE A 19 5.59 24.06 6.41
C PHE A 19 5.13 23.30 5.15
N LEU A 20 4.90 24.01 4.04
CA LEU A 20 4.55 23.39 2.76
C LEU A 20 5.67 22.47 2.25
N TYR A 21 6.93 22.91 2.37
CA TYR A 21 8.08 22.11 1.98
C TYR A 21 8.20 20.83 2.82
N GLN A 22 8.04 20.93 4.13
CA GLN A 22 8.05 19.75 5.02
C GLN A 22 6.90 18.79 4.73
N PHE A 23 5.71 19.33 4.44
CA PHE A 23 4.54 18.51 4.14
C PHE A 23 4.68 17.70 2.85
N HIS A 24 5.36 18.26 1.84
CA HIS A 24 5.56 17.60 0.54
C HIS A 24 6.77 16.66 0.47
N ARG A 25 7.58 16.58 1.53
CA ARG A 25 8.70 15.63 1.53
C ARG A 25 8.17 14.19 1.45
N PRO A 26 8.63 13.39 0.49
CA PRO A 26 8.30 11.98 0.45
C PRO A 26 8.73 11.29 1.74
N ILE A 27 7.88 10.42 2.27
CA ILE A 27 8.17 9.63 3.47
C ILE A 27 8.54 8.23 3.00
N ALA A 28 9.75 7.77 3.34
CA ALA A 28 10.17 6.42 3.04
C ALA A 28 9.32 5.41 3.83
N ILE A 29 8.87 4.37 3.14
CA ILE A 29 8.16 3.22 3.71
C ILE A 29 9.04 2.01 3.48
N GLU A 30 9.33 1.28 4.55
CA GLU A 30 10.08 0.03 4.50
C GLU A 30 9.53 -0.90 5.58
N GLN A 31 8.79 -1.93 5.17
CA GLN A 31 8.04 -2.78 6.11
C GLN A 31 7.89 -4.21 5.60
N THR A 32 8.06 -5.16 6.51
CA THR A 32 7.79 -6.59 6.27
C THR A 32 6.51 -6.98 6.97
N TYR A 33 5.63 -7.67 6.25
CA TYR A 33 4.34 -8.14 6.68
C TYR A 33 4.40 -9.67 6.78
N GLN A 34 4.16 -10.20 7.97
CA GLN A 34 4.06 -11.64 8.22
C GLN A 34 2.59 -12.05 8.20
N GLY A 35 2.28 -13.14 7.49
CA GLY A 35 0.90 -13.52 7.25
C GLY A 35 0.73 -14.90 6.67
N ILE A 36 -0.43 -15.12 6.08
CA ILE A 36 -0.74 -16.36 5.37
C ILE A 36 -1.05 -16.11 3.92
N VAL A 37 -0.58 -17.01 3.06
CA VAL A 37 -1.16 -17.28 1.75
C VAL A 37 -2.28 -18.28 1.93
N TYR A 38 -3.46 -17.98 1.41
CA TYR A 38 -4.63 -18.84 1.52
C TYR A 38 -5.44 -18.88 0.23
N ASP A 39 -6.23 -19.93 0.10
CA ASP A 39 -7.22 -20.13 -0.94
C ASP A 39 -8.51 -20.66 -0.30
N ASN A 40 -9.60 -19.91 -0.47
CA ASN A 40 -10.90 -20.24 0.11
C ASN A 40 -11.50 -21.51 -0.50
N ASP A 41 -11.21 -21.80 -1.78
CA ASP A 41 -11.83 -22.92 -2.49
C ASP A 41 -11.15 -24.25 -2.14
N ASN A 42 -9.83 -24.21 -1.97
CA ASN A 42 -9.02 -25.39 -1.71
C ASN A 42 -8.71 -25.62 -0.21
N SER A 43 -9.24 -24.77 0.68
CA SER A 43 -8.93 -24.79 2.13
C SER A 43 -7.42 -24.80 2.40
N PHE A 44 -6.64 -24.15 1.52
CA PHE A 44 -5.20 -24.11 1.62
C PHE A 44 -4.76 -22.95 2.51
N THR A 45 -3.72 -23.17 3.31
CA THR A 45 -3.06 -22.12 4.09
C THR A 45 -1.59 -22.43 4.25
N ALA A 46 -0.74 -21.43 4.02
CA ALA A 46 0.68 -21.47 4.31
C ALA A 46 1.15 -20.13 4.86
N GLN A 47 2.08 -20.16 5.81
CA GLN A 47 2.72 -18.94 6.30
C GLN A 47 3.67 -18.39 5.23
N ASP A 48 3.64 -17.07 5.03
CA ASP A 48 4.54 -16.36 4.12
C ASP A 48 4.79 -14.93 4.64
N SER A 49 5.71 -14.24 4.00
CA SER A 49 5.97 -12.84 4.27
C SER A 49 6.09 -12.03 3.00
N VAL A 50 5.65 -10.78 3.09
CA VAL A 50 5.72 -9.82 2.00
C VAL A 50 6.42 -8.57 2.48
N TYR A 51 7.33 -8.06 1.66
CA TYR A 51 8.11 -6.86 1.97
C TYR A 51 7.73 -5.72 1.03
N ILE A 52 7.52 -4.54 1.58
CA ILE A 52 7.26 -3.31 0.84
C ILE A 52 8.40 -2.33 1.09
N LYS A 53 8.87 -1.73 0.00
CA LYS A 53 9.80 -0.61 0.03
C LYS A 53 9.34 0.47 -0.93
N GLY A 54 9.27 1.73 -0.50
CA GLY A 54 8.83 2.82 -1.36
C GLY A 54 8.80 4.18 -0.69
N GLU A 55 8.12 5.11 -1.34
CA GLU A 55 7.95 6.48 -0.87
C GLU A 55 6.48 6.89 -0.93
N LEU A 56 5.97 7.38 0.20
CA LEU A 56 4.68 8.04 0.29
C LEU A 56 4.82 9.50 -0.14
N SER A 57 4.14 9.86 -1.22
CA SER A 57 3.97 11.23 -1.68
C SER A 57 2.64 11.79 -1.18
N ARG A 58 2.70 12.88 -0.42
CA ARG A 58 1.52 13.61 0.08
C ARG A 58 1.23 14.82 -0.80
N PHE A 59 -0.03 14.98 -1.20
CA PHE A 59 -0.46 16.08 -2.06
C PHE A 59 -1.49 16.95 -1.34
N LEU A 60 -1.32 18.28 -1.39
CA LEU A 60 -2.29 19.23 -0.82
C LEU A 60 -3.59 19.28 -1.64
N PHE A 61 -3.48 19.07 -2.95
CA PHE A 61 -4.58 19.07 -3.90
C PHE A 61 -4.49 17.78 -4.72
N GLY A 62 -4.88 16.65 -4.12
CA GLY A 62 -4.85 15.33 -4.75
C GLY A 62 -4.95 14.20 -3.75
N SER A 63 -4.96 12.96 -4.26
CA SER A 63 -4.86 11.75 -3.43
C SER A 63 -3.39 11.45 -3.13
N ASP A 64 -3.06 11.15 -1.87
CA ASP A 64 -1.75 10.61 -1.53
C ASP A 64 -1.46 9.34 -2.37
N SER A 65 -0.19 9.10 -2.66
CA SER A 65 0.22 7.92 -3.43
C SER A 65 1.51 7.33 -2.90
N ILE A 66 1.64 6.02 -3.01
CA ILE A 66 2.86 5.30 -2.66
C ILE A 66 3.44 4.73 -3.95
N LYS A 67 4.72 4.97 -4.19
CA LYS A 67 5.47 4.36 -5.28
C LYS A 67 6.64 3.57 -4.72
N GLY A 68 6.85 2.37 -5.23
CA GLY A 68 7.91 1.51 -4.73
C GLY A 68 7.85 0.11 -5.31
N THR A 69 8.33 -0.84 -4.53
CA THR A 69 8.38 -2.26 -4.86
C THR A 69 7.74 -3.10 -3.76
N LEU A 70 7.09 -4.17 -4.19
CA LEU A 70 6.54 -5.24 -3.37
C LEU A 70 7.33 -6.52 -3.66
N THR A 71 7.88 -7.16 -2.64
CA THR A 71 8.59 -8.44 -2.77
C THR A 71 7.79 -9.52 -2.04
N ALA A 72 7.35 -10.55 -2.77
CA ALA A 72 6.65 -11.71 -2.23
C ALA A 72 7.37 -12.98 -2.70
N GLY A 73 7.88 -13.77 -1.76
CA GLY A 73 8.83 -14.85 -2.06
C GLY A 73 10.05 -14.34 -2.82
N GLU A 74 10.31 -14.91 -4.00
CA GLU A 74 11.45 -14.54 -4.86
C GLU A 74 11.10 -13.45 -5.90
N ARG A 75 9.84 -13.03 -6.01
CA ARG A 75 9.39 -12.07 -7.02
C ARG A 75 9.28 -10.67 -6.45
N THR A 76 9.66 -9.69 -7.26
CA THR A 76 9.52 -8.27 -6.95
C THR A 76 8.67 -7.60 -8.01
N TYR A 77 7.71 -6.79 -7.56
CA TYR A 77 6.73 -6.10 -8.39
C TYR A 77 6.82 -4.61 -8.15
N ASP A 78 6.78 -3.82 -9.22
CA ASP A 78 6.60 -2.38 -9.09
C ASP A 78 5.17 -2.07 -8.65
N ILE A 79 5.02 -1.21 -7.64
CA ILE A 79 3.73 -0.82 -7.09
C ILE A 79 3.56 0.69 -7.17
N HIS A 80 2.34 1.09 -7.54
CA HIS A 80 1.89 2.47 -7.48
C HIS A 80 0.50 2.49 -6.85
N LEU A 81 0.47 2.60 -5.52
CA LEU A 81 -0.78 2.65 -4.79
C LEU A 81 -1.32 4.07 -4.74
N LYS A 82 -2.62 4.21 -4.97
CA LYS A 82 -3.33 5.48 -4.80
C LYS A 82 -4.23 5.37 -3.59
N LYS A 83 -4.25 6.42 -2.78
CA LYS A 83 -5.16 6.52 -1.65
C LYS A 83 -6.59 6.63 -2.16
N ASP A 84 -7.43 5.73 -1.68
CA ASP A 84 -8.88 5.74 -1.87
C ASP A 84 -9.52 5.62 -0.48
N ARG A 85 -10.14 6.72 -0.03
CA ARG A 85 -10.77 6.85 1.29
C ARG A 85 -9.84 6.45 2.44
N HIS A 86 -9.91 5.17 2.86
CA HIS A 86 -9.27 4.62 4.06
C HIS A 86 -8.18 3.59 3.77
N TYR A 87 -7.87 3.34 2.50
CA TYR A 87 -6.81 2.43 2.08
C TYR A 87 -6.06 2.96 0.87
N TYR A 88 -4.90 2.37 0.62
CA TYR A 88 -4.14 2.49 -0.62
C TYR A 88 -4.44 1.28 -1.48
N PHE A 89 -4.76 1.50 -2.76
CA PHE A 89 -5.09 0.44 -3.71
C PHE A 89 -4.20 0.50 -4.95
N ALA A 90 -3.81 -0.66 -5.44
CA ALA A 90 -3.14 -0.83 -6.73
C ALA A 90 -3.63 -2.08 -7.46
N VAL A 91 -3.78 -1.97 -8.78
CA VAL A 91 -3.76 -3.12 -9.68
C VAL A 91 -2.30 -3.36 -10.07
N LEU A 92 -1.80 -4.55 -9.82
CA LEU A 92 -0.46 -4.96 -10.18
C LEU A 92 -0.47 -5.40 -11.64
N THR A 93 0.45 -4.87 -12.43
CA THR A 93 0.53 -5.14 -13.87
C THR A 93 1.94 -5.49 -14.29
N GLU A 94 2.06 -6.40 -15.25
CA GLU A 94 3.32 -6.74 -15.89
C GLU A 94 3.22 -6.38 -17.38
N LEU A 95 4.29 -5.79 -17.92
CA LEU A 95 4.43 -5.56 -19.36
C LEU A 95 5.13 -6.78 -19.97
N LYS A 96 4.39 -7.59 -20.73
CA LYS A 96 4.98 -8.66 -21.55
C LYS A 96 4.93 -8.24 -23.00
N GLU A 97 6.11 -8.07 -23.59
CA GLU A 97 6.31 -7.60 -24.96
C GLU A 97 5.65 -6.23 -25.19
N SER A 98 4.41 -6.21 -25.69
CA SER A 98 3.61 -5.01 -25.94
C SER A 98 2.22 -5.05 -25.28
N HIS A 99 1.99 -6.03 -24.40
CA HIS A 99 0.72 -6.22 -23.70
C HIS A 99 0.89 -6.00 -22.19
N VAL A 100 0.07 -5.09 -21.65
CA VAL A 100 -0.05 -4.90 -20.20
C VAL A 100 -1.06 -5.92 -19.68
N THR A 101 -0.61 -6.81 -18.81
CA THR A 101 -1.47 -7.82 -18.18
C THR A 101 -1.57 -7.55 -16.69
N SER A 102 -2.78 -7.57 -16.13
CA SER A 102 -2.95 -7.55 -14.68
C SER A 102 -2.51 -8.89 -14.09
N ILE A 103 -1.58 -8.84 -13.15
CA ILE A 103 -1.03 -9.97 -12.42
C ILE A 103 -1.58 -10.08 -10.99
N GLY A 104 -2.31 -9.07 -10.54
CA GLY A 104 -2.87 -9.06 -9.20
C GLY A 104 -3.46 -7.72 -8.78
N SER A 105 -3.82 -7.66 -7.50
CA SER A 105 -4.25 -6.44 -6.84
C SER A 105 -3.74 -6.40 -5.40
N MET A 106 -3.67 -5.20 -4.85
CA MET A 106 -3.14 -4.93 -3.53
C MET A 106 -3.97 -3.87 -2.83
N TYR A 107 -4.24 -4.12 -1.56
CA TYR A 107 -4.80 -3.17 -0.61
C TYR A 107 -3.83 -3.02 0.57
N LEU A 108 -3.68 -1.79 1.04
CA LEU A 108 -2.84 -1.46 2.18
C LEU A 108 -3.54 -0.39 3.02
N THR A 109 -3.70 -0.60 4.32
CA THR A 109 -4.33 0.38 5.20
C THR A 109 -3.49 1.65 5.34
N ILE A 110 -4.12 2.79 5.66
CA ILE A 110 -3.42 4.09 5.77
C ILE A 110 -2.33 4.11 6.84
N ASP A 111 -2.54 3.34 7.90
CA ASP A 111 -1.61 3.17 9.03
C ASP A 111 -0.52 2.12 8.76
N PHE A 112 -0.55 1.47 7.59
CA PHE A 112 0.40 0.42 7.20
C PHE A 112 0.38 -0.81 8.12
N ASN A 113 -0.71 -1.06 8.84
CA ASN A 113 -0.82 -2.23 9.72
C ASN A 113 -1.35 -3.46 8.99
N HIS A 114 -2.18 -3.28 7.96
CA HIS A 114 -2.78 -4.39 7.22
C HIS A 114 -2.56 -4.27 5.71
N ILE A 115 -2.22 -5.40 5.12
CA ILE A 115 -2.07 -5.61 3.69
C ILE A 115 -2.91 -6.81 3.27
N TRP A 116 -3.62 -6.66 2.16
CA TRP A 116 -4.23 -7.78 1.45
C TRP A 116 -3.75 -7.77 0.00
N LEU A 117 -3.38 -8.94 -0.48
CA LEU A 117 -2.80 -9.14 -1.80
C LEU A 117 -3.52 -10.28 -2.50
N GLN A 118 -3.77 -10.09 -3.78
CA GLN A 118 -4.14 -11.16 -4.68
C GLN A 118 -3.09 -11.20 -5.79
N LEU A 119 -2.40 -12.33 -5.95
CA LEU A 119 -1.41 -12.53 -7.00
C LEU A 119 -1.76 -13.79 -7.79
N LYS A 120 -1.81 -13.68 -9.12
CA LYS A 120 -2.03 -14.84 -10.01
C LYS A 120 -0.90 -15.88 -9.89
N ASP A 121 0.28 -15.39 -9.54
CA ASP A 121 1.52 -16.14 -9.56
C ASP A 121 1.70 -17.02 -8.31
N TYR A 122 0.85 -16.87 -7.30
CA TYR A 122 0.91 -17.74 -6.12
C TYR A 122 0.66 -19.21 -6.45
N SER A 123 -0.12 -19.50 -7.50
CA SER A 123 -0.34 -20.85 -8.02
C SER A 123 0.96 -21.55 -8.47
N VAL A 124 2.04 -20.79 -8.72
CA VAL A 124 3.36 -21.33 -9.09
C VAL A 124 4.07 -21.95 -7.88
N HIS A 125 3.84 -21.41 -6.68
CA HIS A 125 4.56 -21.80 -5.46
C HIS A 125 3.67 -22.53 -4.45
N TYR A 126 2.35 -22.36 -4.56
CA TYR A 126 1.35 -22.92 -3.67
C TYR A 126 0.28 -23.66 -4.49
N PRO A 127 -0.31 -24.74 -3.96
CA PRO A 127 -1.39 -25.46 -4.61
C PRO A 127 -2.72 -24.69 -4.47
N VAL A 128 -2.78 -23.51 -5.09
CA VAL A 128 -3.91 -22.58 -5.06
C VAL A 128 -4.33 -22.20 -6.48
N ASP A 129 -5.63 -22.08 -6.71
CA ASP A 129 -6.19 -21.57 -7.97
C ASP A 129 -6.26 -20.04 -7.94
N HIS A 130 -6.59 -19.49 -6.77
CA HIS A 130 -6.65 -18.08 -6.48
C HIS A 130 -5.90 -17.79 -5.18
N GLY A 131 -4.60 -17.49 -5.29
CA GLY A 131 -3.80 -17.17 -4.13
C GLY A 131 -4.09 -15.77 -3.60
N TYR A 132 -4.42 -15.70 -2.31
CA TYR A 132 -4.54 -14.48 -1.55
C TYR A 132 -3.49 -14.46 -0.45
N PHE A 133 -2.98 -13.28 -0.10
CA PHE A 133 -2.16 -13.09 1.08
C PHE A 133 -2.78 -12.02 1.98
N VAL A 134 -2.75 -12.26 3.28
CA VAL A 134 -3.10 -11.27 4.29
C VAL A 134 -2.17 -11.39 5.48
N ASN A 135 -1.76 -10.25 6.04
CA ASN A 135 -0.93 -10.24 7.23
C ASN A 135 -1.75 -10.27 8.52
N GLY A 136 -1.13 -10.77 9.59
CA GLY A 136 -1.73 -10.79 10.93
C GLY A 136 -2.79 -11.85 11.15
N ALA A 137 -3.08 -12.71 10.16
CA ALA A 137 -3.90 -13.90 10.33
C ALA A 137 -3.04 -15.16 10.47
N ALA A 138 -3.49 -16.09 11.30
CA ALA A 138 -2.97 -17.45 11.38
C ALA A 138 -3.89 -18.47 10.67
N THR A 139 -5.16 -18.14 10.47
CA THR A 139 -6.17 -19.02 9.85
C THR A 139 -6.96 -18.32 8.73
N ILE A 140 -7.67 -19.10 7.91
CA ILE A 140 -8.55 -18.58 6.85
C ILE A 140 -9.68 -17.75 7.44
N GLU A 141 -10.24 -18.16 8.58
CA GLU A 141 -11.31 -17.43 9.26
C GLU A 141 -10.84 -16.04 9.71
N GLU A 142 -9.67 -15.96 10.35
CA GLU A 142 -9.06 -14.70 10.75
C GLU A 142 -8.73 -13.82 9.52
N ALA A 143 -8.20 -14.44 8.47
CA ALA A 143 -7.92 -13.77 7.21
C ALA A 143 -9.16 -13.12 6.61
N ASN A 144 -10.26 -13.87 6.54
CA ASN A 144 -11.53 -13.39 6.02
C ASN A 144 -12.12 -12.28 6.89
N GLU A 145 -11.95 -12.34 8.21
CA GLU A 145 -12.37 -11.26 9.12
C GLU A 145 -11.55 -9.98 8.88
N ILE A 146 -10.23 -10.08 8.76
CA ILE A 146 -9.35 -8.93 8.45
C ILE A 146 -9.75 -8.31 7.10
N VAL A 147 -9.94 -9.13 6.07
CA VAL A 147 -10.32 -8.65 4.73
C VAL A 147 -11.69 -7.99 4.75
N LYS A 148 -12.67 -8.60 5.43
CA LYS A 148 -13.99 -8.02 5.60
C LYS A 148 -13.91 -6.66 6.29
N ASN A 149 -13.14 -6.54 7.36
CA ASN A 149 -12.93 -5.26 8.03
C ASN A 149 -12.27 -4.26 7.09
N LEU A 150 -11.20 -4.64 6.38
CA LEU A 150 -10.50 -3.78 5.44
C LEU A 150 -11.42 -3.23 4.32
N LEU A 151 -12.36 -4.04 3.82
CA LEU A 151 -13.23 -3.67 2.71
C LEU A 151 -14.55 -3.01 3.14
N GLU A 152 -15.14 -3.41 4.26
CA GLU A 152 -16.48 -2.96 4.70
C GLU A 152 -16.43 -1.87 5.79
N LYS A 153 -15.42 -1.88 6.65
CA LYS A 153 -15.35 -0.99 7.81
C LYS A 153 -13.97 -0.32 7.89
N PRO A 154 -13.85 0.94 7.46
CA PRO A 154 -12.59 1.63 7.67
C PRO A 154 -12.23 1.59 9.16
N PHE A 155 -11.02 1.12 9.48
CA PHE A 155 -10.49 1.15 10.84
C PHE A 155 -10.60 2.60 11.35
N GLU A 156 -11.47 2.81 12.35
CA GLU A 156 -11.72 4.12 12.99
C GLU A 156 -10.58 4.53 13.92
#